data_AF-A0A3Q8V8M8-F1
#
_entry.id   AF-A0A3Q8V8M8-F1
#
_cell.length_a   1.000
_cell.length_b   1.000
_cell.length_c   1.000
_cell.angle_alpha   90.00
_cell.angle_beta   90.00
_cell.angle_gamma   90.00
#
_symmetry.space_group_name_H-M   'P 1'
#
loop_
_entity.id
_entity.type
_entity.pdbx_description
1 polymer ?
#
loop_
_entity_poly.entity_id
_entity_poly.type
_entity_poly.pdbx_seq_one_letter_code
_entity_poly.pdbx_strand_id
1 'polypeptide(L)'
;MLRRTGVIHTVITGLLALLFWVPATVAAAAPPAPAADGECAVLAPGASPAAERAISAACAEVAAGTWYTWGGGHGPQPGPTYGQVDPSDPASEHDPERFGFDCSGLVRHAYARATGSDILNGAASTQYYTHRAAERFTADQGLAPLRPGDLLAWGTSWELTHIALYLGDGKMVEARQSGTKIMVSDVRLNSGYIGAVRVDTGPVTGHVFRTWGTGVWTKAEPALGARRVYAFPGPTTIRVRCQTHAEEVTSDGYTNDVWSYLPDYDAWMTNIYIQGAAWLDGVSDCRDL
;
A
#
# COMPACT_ATOMS: atom_id res chain seq x y z
N MET A 1 -85.59 50.61 -33.28
CA MET A 1 -84.14 50.58 -33.52
C MET A 1 -83.52 49.45 -32.69
N LEU A 2 -82.57 48.73 -33.29
CA LEU A 2 -81.60 47.74 -32.77
C LEU A 2 -81.28 47.84 -31.26
N ARG A 3 -80.91 46.81 -30.46
CA ARG A 3 -80.09 45.61 -30.70
C ARG A 3 -80.00 44.77 -29.38
N ARG A 4 -79.92 43.44 -29.52
CA ARG A 4 -78.96 42.45 -28.91
C ARG A 4 -78.75 42.41 -27.38
N THR A 5 -79.21 41.35 -26.69
CA THR A 5 -78.56 40.04 -26.32
C THR A 5 -77.62 40.06 -25.12
N GLY A 6 -77.83 39.12 -24.18
CA GLY A 6 -76.81 38.62 -23.24
C GLY A 6 -77.40 37.80 -22.10
N VAL A 7 -77.40 36.46 -22.23
CA VAL A 7 -77.80 35.46 -21.22
C VAL A 7 -76.54 34.97 -20.49
N ILE A 8 -76.58 34.85 -19.16
CA ILE A 8 -75.66 33.97 -18.42
C ILE A 8 -76.47 33.20 -17.37
N HIS A 9 -76.61 31.89 -17.59
CA HIS A 9 -77.06 30.89 -16.63
C HIS A 9 -75.85 30.39 -15.84
N THR A 10 -75.95 30.28 -14.52
CA THR A 10 -74.96 29.58 -13.69
C THR A 10 -75.62 28.36 -13.07
N VAL A 11 -75.22 27.19 -13.57
CA VAL A 11 -75.56 25.86 -13.06
C VAL A 11 -74.56 25.53 -11.95
N ILE A 12 -75.04 25.20 -10.76
CA ILE A 12 -74.22 24.63 -9.67
C ILE A 12 -74.52 23.13 -9.62
N THR A 13 -73.61 22.33 -10.18
CA THR A 13 -73.59 20.87 -10.09
C THR A 13 -72.68 20.43 -8.94
N GLY A 14 -73.18 19.51 -8.11
CA GLY A 14 -72.49 18.99 -6.94
C GLY A 14 -71.32 18.05 -7.27
N LEU A 15 -70.38 17.97 -6.32
CA LEU A 15 -69.28 16.99 -6.33
C LEU A 15 -69.45 16.01 -5.16
N LEU A 16 -69.70 14.75 -5.50
CA LEU A 16 -69.60 13.58 -4.62
C LEU A 16 -68.12 13.18 -4.53
N ALA A 17 -67.54 13.14 -3.33
CA ALA A 17 -66.18 12.64 -3.11
C ALA A 17 -66.21 11.11 -2.90
N LEU A 18 -65.65 10.36 -3.85
CA LEU A 18 -65.38 8.92 -3.75
C LEU A 18 -63.99 8.72 -3.13
N LEU A 19 -63.94 8.17 -1.92
CA LEU A 19 -62.70 7.75 -1.24
C LEU A 19 -62.29 6.37 -1.75
N PHE A 20 -61.20 6.29 -2.52
CA PHE A 20 -60.56 5.04 -2.89
C PHE A 20 -59.60 4.60 -1.78
N TRP A 21 -59.85 3.43 -1.21
CA TRP A 21 -58.99 2.80 -0.22
C TRP A 21 -57.92 1.97 -0.95
N VAL A 22 -56.66 2.36 -0.84
CA VAL A 22 -55.52 1.59 -1.36
C VAL A 22 -55.01 0.66 -0.25
N PRO A 23 -54.90 -0.65 -0.45
CA PRO A 23 -54.30 -1.54 0.55
C PRO A 23 -52.78 -1.32 0.56
N ALA A 24 -52.23 -1.00 1.73
CA ALA A 24 -50.80 -0.95 1.95
C ALA A 24 -50.24 -2.38 1.96
N THR A 25 -49.40 -2.71 0.99
CA THR A 25 -48.56 -3.90 1.05
C THR A 25 -47.47 -3.66 2.10
N VAL A 26 -47.53 -4.39 3.20
CA VAL A 26 -46.44 -4.44 4.17
C VAL A 26 -45.30 -5.23 3.54
N ALA A 27 -44.29 -4.54 3.03
CA ALA A 27 -43.02 -5.16 2.70
C ALA A 27 -42.41 -5.71 4.00
N ALA A 28 -42.21 -7.02 4.06
CA ALA A 28 -41.41 -7.63 5.12
C ALA A 28 -39.99 -7.07 5.02
N ALA A 29 -39.53 -6.37 6.07
CA ALA A 29 -38.17 -5.91 6.16
C ALA A 29 -37.23 -7.13 6.12
N ALA A 30 -36.27 -7.11 5.20
CA ALA A 30 -35.14 -8.03 5.25
C ALA A 30 -34.46 -7.91 6.63
N PRO A 31 -33.92 -9.02 7.19
CA PRO A 31 -33.13 -8.92 8.41
C PRO A 31 -32.01 -7.90 8.17
N PRO A 32 -31.66 -7.07 9.18
CA PRO A 32 -30.57 -6.13 9.03
C PRO A 32 -29.31 -6.90 8.65
N ALA A 33 -28.65 -6.49 7.57
CA ALA A 33 -27.26 -6.85 7.36
C ALA A 33 -26.48 -6.41 8.62
N PRO A 34 -25.51 -7.20 9.11
CA PRO A 34 -24.70 -6.76 10.23
C PRO A 34 -24.07 -5.41 9.90
N ALA A 35 -24.27 -4.43 10.79
CA ALA A 35 -23.70 -3.11 10.67
C ALA A 35 -22.16 -3.21 10.78
N ALA A 36 -21.45 -2.57 9.85
CA ALA A 36 -20.01 -2.40 9.87
C ALA A 36 -19.64 -1.31 10.89
N ASP A 37 -19.64 -1.66 12.17
CA ASP A 37 -19.23 -0.77 13.25
C ASP A 37 -17.76 -1.02 13.61
N GLY A 38 -16.85 -0.19 13.10
CA GLY A 38 -15.52 0.04 13.72
C GLY A 38 -14.40 -1.00 13.54
N GLU A 39 -14.57 -2.09 12.78
CA GLU A 39 -13.51 -3.10 12.65
C GLU A 39 -12.31 -2.65 11.79
N CYS A 40 -12.56 -1.88 10.74
CA CYS A 40 -11.50 -1.31 9.89
C CYS A 40 -11.42 0.19 10.08
N ALA A 41 -10.48 0.63 10.91
CA ALA A 41 -10.18 2.03 11.17
C ALA A 41 -8.74 2.17 11.70
N VAL A 42 -8.36 3.39 12.10
CA VAL A 42 -7.16 3.62 12.90
C VAL A 42 -7.47 3.17 14.33
N LEU A 43 -6.75 2.17 14.83
CA LEU A 43 -7.03 1.49 16.10
C LEU A 43 -5.99 1.78 17.19
N ALA A 44 -4.99 2.62 16.91
CA ALA A 44 -4.00 3.08 17.88
C ALA A 44 -3.62 4.54 17.63
N PRO A 45 -3.08 5.26 18.63
CA PRO A 45 -2.56 6.62 18.41
C PRO A 45 -1.28 6.62 17.54
N GLY A 46 -0.89 7.80 17.06
CA GLY A 46 0.39 8.02 16.39
C GLY A 46 0.37 7.85 14.87
N ALA A 47 -0.80 7.60 14.27
CA ALA A 47 -0.97 7.68 12.82
C ALA A 47 -0.64 9.10 12.31
N SER A 48 0.07 9.19 11.18
CA SER A 48 0.20 10.47 10.48
C SER A 48 -1.08 10.79 9.70
N PRO A 49 -1.36 12.05 9.34
CA PRO A 49 -2.52 12.37 8.50
C PRO A 49 -2.55 11.61 7.16
N ALA A 50 -1.38 11.28 6.61
CA ALA A 50 -1.30 10.45 5.41
C ALA A 50 -1.63 8.98 5.70
N ALA A 51 -1.14 8.43 6.82
CA ALA A 51 -1.50 7.08 7.25
C ALA A 51 -3.00 6.93 7.53
N GLU A 52 -3.63 7.92 8.18
CA GLU A 52 -5.08 7.93 8.41
C GLU A 52 -5.86 7.86 7.09
N ARG A 53 -5.46 8.63 6.07
CA ARG A 53 -6.08 8.59 4.75
C ARG A 53 -5.82 7.27 4.01
N ALA A 54 -4.63 6.69 4.15
CA ALA A 54 -4.30 5.40 3.55
C ALA A 54 -5.16 4.28 4.17
N ILE A 55 -5.28 4.26 5.50
CA ILE A 55 -6.13 3.33 6.23
C ILE A 55 -7.60 3.53 5.83
N SER A 56 -8.09 4.77 5.77
CA SER A 56 -9.45 5.06 5.33
C SER A 56 -9.73 4.55 3.91
N ALA A 57 -8.78 4.70 2.98
CA ALA A 57 -8.91 4.17 1.63
C ALA A 57 -8.94 2.64 1.60
N ALA A 58 -8.06 1.96 2.34
CA ALA A 58 -8.06 0.50 2.42
C ALA A 58 -9.35 -0.04 3.09
N CYS A 59 -9.84 0.64 4.13
CA CYS A 59 -11.07 0.25 4.82
C CYS A 59 -12.33 0.51 3.97
N ALA A 60 -12.30 1.46 3.05
CA ALA A 60 -13.37 1.61 2.06
C ALA A 60 -13.49 0.36 1.16
N GLU A 61 -12.38 -0.30 0.84
CA GLU A 61 -12.37 -1.56 0.06
C GLU A 61 -12.89 -2.75 0.88
N VAL A 62 -12.64 -2.78 2.18
CA VAL A 62 -13.30 -3.74 3.10
C VAL A 62 -14.82 -3.52 3.08
N ALA A 63 -15.27 -2.28 3.24
CA ALA A 63 -16.69 -1.93 3.26
C ALA A 63 -17.40 -2.20 1.92
N ALA A 64 -16.70 -2.00 0.81
CA ALA A 64 -17.19 -2.34 -0.52
C ALA A 64 -17.29 -3.86 -0.76
N GLY A 65 -16.67 -4.67 0.12
CA GLY A 65 -16.54 -6.11 -0.07
C GLY A 65 -15.75 -6.44 -1.33
N THR A 66 -14.73 -5.62 -1.63
CA THR A 66 -13.83 -5.78 -2.78
C THR A 66 -13.13 -7.12 -2.71
N TRP A 67 -12.96 -7.77 -3.86
CA TRP A 67 -12.31 -9.07 -3.92
C TRP A 67 -10.79 -8.96 -3.79
N TYR A 68 -10.18 -10.01 -3.22
CA TYR A 68 -8.82 -10.33 -3.60
C TYR A 68 -8.80 -10.80 -5.06
N THR A 69 -7.75 -10.44 -5.79
CA THR A 69 -7.43 -11.08 -7.07
C THR A 69 -5.92 -11.01 -7.34
N TRP A 70 -5.29 -12.13 -7.70
CA TRP A 70 -3.85 -12.21 -7.94
C TRP A 70 -3.41 -11.28 -9.08
N GLY A 71 -2.43 -10.41 -8.83
CA GLY A 71 -2.00 -9.37 -9.77
C GLY A 71 -2.94 -8.15 -9.85
N GLY A 72 -4.02 -8.12 -9.07
CA GLY A 72 -4.96 -7.01 -9.01
C GLY A 72 -4.33 -5.75 -8.43
N GLY A 73 -4.67 -4.58 -8.95
CA GLY A 73 -4.16 -3.30 -8.44
C GLY A 73 -2.93 -2.76 -9.17
N HIS A 74 -2.45 -3.47 -10.20
CA HIS A 74 -1.21 -3.18 -10.91
C HIS A 74 -1.40 -2.60 -12.32
N GLY A 75 -2.57 -2.03 -12.60
CA GLY A 75 -2.82 -1.27 -13.83
C GLY A 75 -1.98 0.01 -13.94
N PRO A 76 -2.06 0.73 -15.08
CA PRO A 76 -1.32 1.98 -15.31
C PRO A 76 -1.58 3.07 -14.27
N GLN A 77 -2.76 3.04 -13.63
CA GLN A 77 -3.13 3.92 -12.53
C GLN A 77 -3.46 3.08 -11.28
N PRO A 78 -3.19 3.60 -10.06
CA PRO A 78 -3.61 2.93 -8.83
C PRO A 78 -5.12 2.77 -8.72
N GLY A 79 -5.58 1.57 -8.35
CA GLY A 79 -7.01 1.23 -8.32
C GLY A 79 -7.23 -0.26 -8.63
N PRO A 80 -8.43 -0.80 -8.34
CA PRO A 80 -8.70 -2.21 -8.55
C PRO A 80 -8.62 -2.58 -10.03
N THR A 81 -8.15 -3.78 -10.31
CA THR A 81 -8.11 -4.36 -11.66
C THR A 81 -8.57 -5.81 -11.62
N TYR A 82 -8.85 -6.41 -12.78
CA TYR A 82 -8.91 -7.87 -12.87
C TYR A 82 -7.52 -8.45 -12.67
N GLY A 83 -7.48 -9.63 -12.07
CA GLY A 83 -6.25 -10.38 -11.86
C GLY A 83 -6.05 -11.48 -12.91
N GLN A 84 -5.27 -12.47 -12.53
CA GLN A 84 -4.87 -13.59 -13.37
C GLN A 84 -4.75 -14.86 -12.52
N VAL A 85 -4.80 -16.03 -13.16
CA VAL A 85 -4.54 -17.30 -12.45
C VAL A 85 -3.07 -17.33 -12.02
N ASP A 86 -2.84 -17.61 -10.73
CA ASP A 86 -1.56 -18.05 -10.21
C ASP A 86 -1.45 -19.58 -10.39
N PRO A 87 -0.55 -20.07 -11.25
CA PRO A 87 -0.39 -21.51 -11.47
C PRO A 87 0.01 -22.29 -10.21
N SER A 88 0.52 -21.61 -9.18
CA SER A 88 0.92 -22.22 -7.91
C SER A 88 -0.20 -22.27 -6.86
N ASP A 89 -1.31 -21.55 -7.07
CA ASP A 89 -2.46 -21.51 -6.16
C ASP A 89 -3.77 -21.87 -6.88
N PRO A 90 -4.30 -23.09 -6.69
CA PRO A 90 -5.59 -23.49 -7.25
C PRO A 90 -6.77 -22.58 -6.87
N ALA A 91 -6.71 -21.87 -5.73
CA ALA A 91 -7.78 -20.95 -5.33
C ALA A 91 -7.88 -19.71 -6.24
N SER A 92 -6.85 -19.46 -7.06
CA SER A 92 -6.77 -18.36 -8.02
C SER A 92 -7.52 -18.60 -9.33
N GLU A 93 -8.14 -19.78 -9.52
CA GLU A 93 -8.87 -20.13 -10.75
C GLU A 93 -9.86 -19.04 -11.21
N HIS A 94 -10.53 -18.39 -10.25
CA HIS A 94 -11.52 -17.34 -10.49
C HIS A 94 -10.98 -15.91 -10.38
N ASP A 95 -9.67 -15.72 -10.15
CA ASP A 95 -9.09 -14.39 -10.06
C ASP A 95 -9.22 -13.55 -11.34
N PRO A 96 -9.14 -14.12 -12.57
CA PRO A 96 -9.46 -13.39 -13.80
C PRO A 96 -10.88 -12.79 -13.85
N GLU A 97 -11.82 -13.34 -13.06
CA GLU A 97 -13.22 -12.90 -12.99
C GLU A 97 -13.46 -11.88 -11.86
N ARG A 98 -12.49 -11.71 -10.96
CA ARG A 98 -12.59 -10.86 -9.77
C ARG A 98 -11.92 -9.52 -10.03
N PHE A 99 -12.68 -8.44 -9.81
CA PHE A 99 -12.19 -7.07 -9.85
C PHE A 99 -11.78 -6.63 -8.45
N GLY A 100 -10.50 -6.33 -8.24
CA GLY A 100 -9.97 -6.04 -6.91
C GLY A 100 -8.46 -5.89 -6.83
N PHE A 101 -7.87 -6.38 -5.74
CA PHE A 101 -6.46 -6.17 -5.41
C PHE A 101 -5.75 -7.46 -4.98
N ASP A 102 -4.46 -7.55 -5.28
CA ASP A 102 -3.54 -8.36 -4.47
C ASP A 102 -2.97 -7.53 -3.29
N CYS A 103 -2.06 -8.12 -2.53
CA CYS A 103 -1.49 -7.51 -1.33
C CYS A 103 -0.82 -6.15 -1.61
N SER A 104 0.08 -6.08 -2.59
CA SER A 104 0.79 -4.84 -2.95
C SER A 104 -0.09 -3.87 -3.71
N GLY A 105 -1.05 -4.36 -4.50
CA GLY A 105 -2.04 -3.55 -5.19
C GLY A 105 -2.91 -2.74 -4.22
N LEU A 106 -3.34 -3.35 -3.11
CA LEU A 106 -4.09 -2.67 -2.06
C LEU A 106 -3.26 -1.57 -1.39
N VAL A 107 -2.00 -1.89 -1.02
CA VAL A 107 -1.08 -0.91 -0.40
C VAL A 107 -0.80 0.26 -1.34
N ARG A 108 -0.53 -0.03 -2.62
CA ARG A 108 -0.32 0.98 -3.68
C ARG A 108 -1.54 1.89 -3.78
N HIS A 109 -2.74 1.32 -3.85
CA HIS A 109 -3.98 2.08 -3.92
C HIS A 109 -4.16 2.98 -2.69
N ALA A 110 -4.04 2.42 -1.49
CA ALA A 110 -4.23 3.15 -0.24
C ALA A 110 -3.32 4.39 -0.15
N TYR A 111 -2.03 4.24 -0.41
CA TYR A 111 -1.08 5.35 -0.35
C TYR A 111 -1.20 6.32 -1.53
N ALA A 112 -1.62 5.85 -2.71
CA ALA A 112 -1.93 6.74 -3.82
C ALA A 112 -3.13 7.64 -3.51
N ARG A 113 -4.18 7.10 -2.87
CA ARG A 113 -5.32 7.88 -2.38
C ARG A 113 -4.92 8.86 -1.27
N ALA A 114 -4.02 8.46 -0.39
CA ALA A 114 -3.56 9.29 0.72
C ALA A 114 -2.70 10.50 0.30
N THR A 115 -1.92 10.34 -0.76
CA THR A 115 -0.92 11.33 -1.20
C THR A 115 -1.31 12.04 -2.49
N GLY A 116 -2.25 11.49 -3.27
CA GLY A 116 -2.59 11.96 -4.61
C GLY A 116 -1.54 11.59 -5.66
N SER A 117 -0.60 10.67 -5.38
CA SER A 117 0.45 10.24 -6.30
C SER A 117 0.86 8.79 -6.08
N ASP A 118 1.30 8.11 -7.13
CA ASP A 118 1.70 6.69 -7.06
C ASP A 118 3.14 6.53 -6.52
N ILE A 119 3.28 6.62 -5.20
CA ILE A 119 4.58 6.61 -4.52
C ILE A 119 5.09 5.21 -4.13
N LEU A 120 4.25 4.17 -4.26
CA LEU A 120 4.53 2.79 -3.84
C LEU A 120 4.16 1.78 -4.95
N ASN A 121 4.50 2.11 -6.20
CA ASN A 121 4.28 1.18 -7.31
C ASN A 121 5.20 -0.05 -7.24
N GLY A 122 4.70 -1.19 -7.70
CA GLY A 122 5.42 -2.48 -7.76
C GLY A 122 4.97 -3.48 -6.69
N ALA A 123 5.59 -4.65 -6.71
CA ALA A 123 5.29 -5.76 -5.79
C ALA A 123 5.68 -5.45 -4.34
N ALA A 124 5.28 -6.34 -3.43
CA ALA A 124 5.57 -6.25 -1.99
C ALA A 124 7.04 -5.96 -1.67
N SER A 125 7.97 -6.62 -2.38
CA SER A 125 9.43 -6.40 -2.22
C SER A 125 9.84 -4.95 -2.54
N THR A 126 9.37 -4.38 -3.65
CA THR A 126 9.65 -2.99 -4.02
C THR A 126 9.10 -2.00 -2.99
N GLN A 127 7.90 -2.26 -2.46
CA GLN A 127 7.25 -1.41 -1.47
C GLN A 127 7.97 -1.48 -0.11
N TYR A 128 8.37 -2.67 0.32
CA TYR A 128 9.14 -2.85 1.54
C TYR A 128 10.54 -2.23 1.43
N TYR A 129 11.26 -2.45 0.33
CA TYR A 129 12.59 -1.89 0.05
C TYR A 129 12.54 -0.47 -0.55
N THR A 130 11.47 0.28 -0.27
CA THR A 130 11.33 1.65 -0.76
C THR A 130 12.43 2.57 -0.23
N HIS A 131 12.83 3.54 -1.07
CA HIS A 131 13.69 4.67 -0.73
C HIS A 131 12.94 5.80 0.01
N ARG A 132 11.69 5.52 0.38
CA ARG A 132 10.79 6.38 1.14
C ARG A 132 10.56 5.81 2.54
N ALA A 133 11.58 5.21 3.13
CA ALA A 133 11.48 4.65 4.47
C ALA A 133 11.83 5.75 5.49
N ALA A 134 10.84 6.18 6.27
CA ALA A 134 11.10 7.03 7.44
C ALA A 134 11.79 6.23 8.55
N GLU A 135 11.40 4.95 8.69
CA GLU A 135 11.94 4.04 9.69
C GLU A 135 11.73 2.59 9.22
N ARG A 136 12.61 1.69 9.64
CA ARG A 136 12.49 0.23 9.42
C ARG A 136 12.54 -0.47 10.76
N PHE A 137 11.72 -1.51 10.89
CA PHE A 137 11.60 -2.31 12.10
C PHE A 137 11.91 -3.76 11.78
N THR A 138 12.71 -4.41 12.62
CA THR A 138 13.02 -5.84 12.48
C THR A 138 11.92 -6.69 13.12
N ALA A 139 11.84 -7.95 12.72
CA ALA A 139 10.91 -8.91 13.30
C ALA A 139 11.02 -9.01 14.84
N ASP A 140 12.25 -8.95 15.39
CA ASP A 140 12.52 -9.04 16.83
C ASP A 140 11.92 -7.88 17.64
N GLN A 141 11.70 -6.72 17.01
CA GLN A 141 11.05 -5.58 17.66
C GLN A 141 9.53 -5.76 17.77
N GLY A 142 8.95 -6.71 17.02
CA GLY A 142 7.52 -6.98 17.01
C GLY A 142 6.68 -5.76 16.65
N LEU A 143 5.52 -5.62 17.28
CA LEU A 143 4.57 -4.53 17.00
C LEU A 143 4.75 -3.31 17.89
N ALA A 144 5.57 -3.40 18.95
CA ALA A 144 5.71 -2.35 19.94
C ALA A 144 6.12 -0.97 19.37
N PRO A 145 7.03 -0.86 18.39
CA PRO A 145 7.41 0.45 17.84
C PRO A 145 6.48 0.91 16.71
N LEU A 146 5.53 0.07 16.28
CA LEU A 146 4.73 0.31 15.10
C LEU A 146 3.58 1.28 15.39
N ARG A 147 3.20 2.00 14.35
CA ARG A 147 2.10 2.96 14.34
C ARG A 147 1.16 2.62 13.19
N PRO A 148 -0.14 2.95 13.30
CA PRO A 148 -1.05 2.76 12.19
C PRO A 148 -0.51 3.45 10.93
N GLY A 149 -0.54 2.73 9.82
CA GLY A 149 0.08 3.11 8.56
C GLY A 149 1.37 2.38 8.24
N ASP A 150 2.06 1.80 9.23
CA ASP A 150 3.28 1.04 8.93
C ASP A 150 2.95 -0.18 8.06
N LEU A 151 3.80 -0.46 7.06
CA LEU A 151 3.64 -1.61 6.18
C LEU A 151 4.32 -2.82 6.78
N LEU A 152 3.56 -3.88 7.01
CA LEU A 152 4.03 -5.16 7.55
C LEU A 152 4.40 -6.08 6.40
N ALA A 153 5.53 -6.79 6.50
CA ALA A 153 6.02 -7.66 5.44
C ALA A 153 6.25 -9.11 5.90
N TRP A 154 5.92 -10.06 5.02
CA TRP A 154 6.21 -11.48 5.21
C TRP A 154 6.98 -12.07 4.04
N GLY A 155 7.74 -13.13 4.34
CA GLY A 155 8.53 -13.91 3.39
C GLY A 155 9.96 -14.10 3.91
N THR A 156 10.92 -13.89 3.03
CA THR A 156 12.35 -13.86 3.35
C THR A 156 12.94 -12.51 2.93
N SER A 157 14.19 -12.23 3.29
CA SER A 157 14.86 -11.01 2.82
C SER A 157 14.95 -10.90 1.30
N TRP A 158 14.86 -12.01 0.56
CA TRP A 158 15.01 -12.04 -0.90
C TRP A 158 13.71 -12.30 -1.66
N GLU A 159 12.66 -12.70 -0.96
CA GLU A 159 11.39 -13.10 -1.55
C GLU A 159 10.28 -12.77 -0.57
N LEU A 160 9.62 -11.63 -0.76
CA LEU A 160 8.44 -11.28 0.01
C LEU A 160 7.22 -11.94 -0.59
N THR A 161 6.46 -12.61 0.27
CA THR A 161 5.24 -13.32 -0.08
C THR A 161 4.00 -12.49 0.22
N HIS A 162 4.09 -11.51 1.13
CA HIS A 162 2.94 -10.70 1.52
C HIS A 162 3.32 -9.34 2.07
N ILE A 163 2.43 -8.36 1.90
CA ILE A 163 2.51 -7.05 2.52
C ILE A 163 1.12 -6.58 2.97
N ALA A 164 1.03 -5.90 4.11
CA ALA A 164 -0.24 -5.42 4.66
C ALA A 164 -0.08 -4.06 5.34
N LEU A 165 -1.19 -3.35 5.55
CA LEU A 165 -1.23 -2.05 6.21
C LEU A 165 -1.64 -2.21 7.68
N TYR A 166 -0.77 -1.82 8.61
CA TYR A 166 -1.04 -1.91 10.05
C TYR A 166 -2.10 -0.90 10.47
N LEU A 167 -3.10 -1.34 11.24
CA LEU A 167 -4.18 -0.51 11.75
C LEU A 167 -3.93 -0.02 13.18
N GLY A 168 -2.97 -0.62 13.89
CA GLY A 168 -2.87 -0.50 15.35
C GLY A 168 -3.52 -1.68 16.07
N ASP A 169 -3.31 -1.76 17.39
CA ASP A 169 -3.92 -2.77 18.28
C ASP A 169 -3.80 -4.23 17.79
N GLY A 170 -2.66 -4.54 17.18
CA GLY A 170 -2.40 -5.88 16.65
C GLY A 170 -3.26 -6.27 15.45
N LYS A 171 -3.89 -5.30 14.76
CA LYS A 171 -4.72 -5.52 13.58
C LYS A 171 -4.08 -4.93 12.32
N MET A 172 -4.44 -5.51 11.17
CA MET A 172 -4.05 -5.03 9.85
C MET A 172 -5.19 -5.17 8.86
N VAL A 173 -5.20 -4.32 7.83
CA VAL A 173 -6.04 -4.49 6.65
C VAL A 173 -5.19 -5.10 5.53
N GLU A 174 -5.73 -6.11 4.87
CA GLU A 174 -5.01 -6.89 3.88
C GLU A 174 -5.89 -7.44 2.75
N ALA A 175 -5.26 -7.61 1.59
CA ALA A 175 -5.74 -8.50 0.54
C ALA A 175 -5.03 -9.86 0.73
N ARG A 176 -5.61 -10.76 1.52
CA ARG A 176 -4.89 -11.92 2.07
C ARG A 176 -4.50 -12.99 1.04
N GLN A 177 -5.48 -13.46 0.26
CA GLN A 177 -5.31 -14.61 -0.66
C GLN A 177 -6.51 -14.79 -1.58
N SER A 178 -6.34 -15.57 -2.65
CA SER A 178 -7.41 -15.92 -3.59
C SER A 178 -8.60 -16.59 -2.90
N GLY A 179 -9.80 -16.32 -3.42
CA GLY A 179 -11.06 -16.79 -2.83
C GLY A 179 -11.60 -15.93 -1.69
N THR A 180 -10.90 -14.87 -1.29
CA THR A 180 -11.31 -14.01 -0.18
C THR A 180 -11.60 -12.57 -0.61
N LYS A 181 -12.21 -11.78 0.27
CA LYS A 181 -12.38 -10.33 0.12
C LYS A 181 -11.30 -9.60 0.92
N ILE A 182 -11.11 -8.32 0.62
CA ILE A 182 -10.29 -7.44 1.46
C ILE A 182 -10.85 -7.45 2.87
N MET A 183 -9.98 -7.62 3.87
CA MET A 183 -10.41 -7.91 5.23
C MET A 183 -9.49 -7.27 6.27
N VAL A 184 -10.00 -7.18 7.50
CA VAL A 184 -9.20 -6.95 8.69
C VAL A 184 -8.80 -8.29 9.28
N SER A 185 -7.57 -8.38 9.78
CA SER A 185 -7.04 -9.59 10.43
C SER A 185 -6.14 -9.24 11.60
N ASP A 186 -5.99 -10.19 12.52
CA ASP A 186 -4.90 -10.14 13.50
C ASP A 186 -3.55 -10.22 12.80
N VAL A 187 -2.60 -9.42 13.26
CA VAL A 187 -1.23 -9.43 12.76
C VAL A 187 -0.57 -10.76 13.12
N ARG A 188 0.01 -11.40 12.11
CA ARG A 188 0.66 -12.69 12.24
C ARG A 188 2.17 -12.52 12.45
N LEU A 189 2.65 -12.68 13.67
CA LEU A 189 4.09 -12.67 14.01
C LEU A 189 4.69 -14.08 13.96
N ASN A 190 4.50 -14.78 12.83
CA ASN A 190 5.07 -16.11 12.61
C ASN A 190 6.50 -16.02 12.04
N SER A 191 7.13 -17.17 11.75
CA SER A 191 8.48 -17.23 11.20
C SER A 191 8.66 -16.55 9.83
N GLY A 192 7.55 -16.22 9.14
CA GLY A 192 7.58 -15.48 7.90
C GLY A 192 7.55 -13.97 8.10
N TYR A 193 7.23 -13.44 9.29
CA TYR A 193 7.24 -11.99 9.51
C TYR A 193 8.68 -11.49 9.53
N ILE A 194 9.02 -10.56 8.62
CA ILE A 194 10.39 -10.05 8.51
C ILE A 194 10.57 -8.65 9.11
N GLY A 195 9.47 -7.99 9.45
CA GLY A 195 9.49 -6.63 9.98
C GLY A 195 8.49 -5.71 9.31
N ALA A 196 8.73 -4.40 9.47
CA ALA A 196 7.86 -3.36 8.96
C ALA A 196 8.63 -2.15 8.44
N VAL A 197 7.99 -1.36 7.59
CA VAL A 197 8.52 -0.08 7.12
C VAL A 197 7.50 1.04 7.36
N ARG A 198 7.95 2.15 7.93
CA ARG A 198 7.17 3.38 8.02
C ARG A 198 7.41 4.21 6.77
N VAL A 199 6.34 4.54 6.07
CA VAL A 199 6.41 5.27 4.80
C VAL A 199 6.57 6.77 5.04
N ASP A 200 7.60 7.37 4.45
CA ASP A 200 7.72 8.81 4.28
C ASP A 200 6.93 9.26 3.05
N THR A 201 5.81 9.93 3.29
CA THR A 201 4.94 10.48 2.22
C THR A 201 5.36 11.88 1.79
N GLY A 202 6.42 12.43 2.36
CA GLY A 202 6.97 13.73 1.98
C GLY A 202 7.71 13.71 0.64
N PRO A 203 8.25 14.87 0.22
CA PRO A 203 9.19 14.96 -0.87
C PRO A 203 10.43 14.11 -0.58
N VAL A 204 10.88 13.33 -1.57
CA VAL A 204 12.15 12.63 -1.46
C VAL A 204 13.27 13.66 -1.55
N THR A 205 14.05 13.79 -0.49
CA THR A 205 15.23 14.65 -0.45
C THR A 205 16.51 13.82 -0.48
N GLY A 206 17.56 14.36 -1.08
CA GLY A 206 18.87 13.71 -1.21
C GLY A 206 19.08 13.08 -2.59
N HIS A 207 20.15 12.31 -2.73
CA HIS A 207 20.55 11.74 -4.00
C HIS A 207 19.94 10.36 -4.19
N VAL A 208 19.16 10.19 -5.25
CA VAL A 208 18.48 8.92 -5.55
C VAL A 208 19.21 8.21 -6.67
N PHE A 209 19.56 6.95 -6.43
CA PHE A 209 20.23 6.09 -7.39
C PHE A 209 19.50 4.77 -7.53
N ARG A 210 19.89 4.00 -8.54
CA ARG A 210 19.41 2.64 -8.78
C ARG A 210 20.57 1.67 -8.60
N THR A 211 20.34 0.57 -7.90
CA THR A 211 21.32 -0.51 -7.79
C THR A 211 21.17 -1.50 -8.95
N TRP A 212 22.14 -2.38 -9.11
CA TRP A 212 22.05 -3.55 -9.99
C TRP A 212 22.42 -4.83 -9.23
N GLY A 213 22.13 -5.97 -9.87
CA GLY A 213 22.32 -7.28 -9.27
C GLY A 213 21.15 -7.76 -8.43
N THR A 214 21.29 -8.99 -7.95
CA THR A 214 20.33 -9.74 -7.13
C THR A 214 21.13 -10.35 -6.00
N GLY A 215 20.58 -10.41 -4.78
CA GLY A 215 21.34 -11.03 -3.70
C GLY A 215 22.36 -10.10 -3.03
N VAL A 216 22.31 -8.79 -3.31
CA VAL A 216 23.33 -7.85 -2.84
C VAL A 216 23.03 -7.41 -1.41
N TRP A 217 23.98 -7.66 -0.51
CA TRP A 217 23.85 -7.30 0.91
C TRP A 217 24.37 -5.88 1.19
N THR A 218 23.60 -5.11 1.93
CA THR A 218 24.10 -3.94 2.65
C THR A 218 24.81 -4.36 3.94
N LYS A 219 25.65 -3.46 4.45
CA LYS A 219 26.63 -3.73 5.50
C LYS A 219 26.53 -2.70 6.63
N ALA A 220 26.75 -3.13 7.87
CA ALA A 220 26.72 -2.22 9.01
C ALA A 220 27.89 -1.21 8.99
N GLU A 221 28.99 -1.57 8.31
CA GLU A 221 30.20 -0.76 8.14
C GLU A 221 30.66 -0.89 6.67
N PRO A 222 31.45 0.03 6.13
CA PRO A 222 31.92 0.00 4.73
C PRO A 222 33.04 -1.03 4.52
N ALA A 223 32.73 -2.30 4.81
CA ALA A 223 33.64 -3.44 4.71
C ALA A 223 32.88 -4.72 4.33
N LEU A 224 33.51 -5.61 3.57
CA LEU A 224 32.95 -6.89 3.13
C LEU A 224 32.72 -7.84 4.29
N GLY A 225 33.60 -7.81 5.31
CA GLY A 225 33.49 -8.61 6.53
C GLY A 225 32.41 -8.13 7.50
N ALA A 226 31.87 -6.92 7.31
CA ALA A 226 30.90 -6.34 8.24
C ALA A 226 29.56 -7.10 8.25
N ARG A 227 28.86 -6.98 9.39
CA ARG A 227 27.54 -7.56 9.59
C ARG A 227 26.59 -7.15 8.47
N ARG A 228 25.89 -8.13 7.92
CA ARG A 228 24.85 -7.94 6.91
C ARG A 228 23.61 -7.31 7.54
N VAL A 229 23.00 -6.34 6.85
CA VAL A 229 21.80 -5.65 7.32
C VAL A 229 20.59 -6.04 6.48
N TYR A 230 20.53 -5.57 5.23
CA TYR A 230 19.46 -5.89 4.30
C TYR A 230 20.00 -6.47 3.01
N ALA A 231 19.14 -7.23 2.36
CA ALA A 231 19.45 -8.10 1.27
C ALA A 231 18.56 -7.67 0.09
N PHE A 232 19.11 -6.98 -0.90
CA PHE A 232 18.29 -6.51 -2.02
C PHE A 232 17.95 -7.68 -2.95
N PRO A 233 16.65 -8.00 -3.13
CA PRO A 233 16.20 -9.10 -3.97
C PRO A 233 16.41 -8.85 -5.46
N GLY A 234 16.78 -7.63 -5.83
CA GLY A 234 17.04 -7.22 -7.20
C GLY A 234 17.41 -5.73 -7.25
N PRO A 235 17.44 -5.14 -8.46
CA PRO A 235 17.64 -3.71 -8.65
C PRO A 235 16.67 -2.91 -7.76
N THR A 236 17.23 -2.03 -6.93
CA THR A 236 16.50 -1.32 -5.89
C THR A 236 16.82 0.17 -6.01
N THR A 237 15.79 1.01 -5.90
CA THR A 237 16.01 2.46 -5.84
C THR A 237 16.40 2.79 -4.42
N ILE A 238 17.48 3.54 -4.25
CA ILE A 238 18.08 3.85 -2.96
C ILE A 238 18.34 5.35 -2.84
N ARG A 239 18.30 5.88 -1.61
CA ARG A 239 18.93 7.17 -1.32
C ARG A 239 20.36 6.95 -0.86
N VAL A 240 21.24 7.82 -1.32
CA VAL A 240 22.61 7.93 -0.82
C VAL A 240 22.72 9.27 -0.11
N ARG A 241 23.12 9.23 1.16
CA ARG A 241 23.35 10.45 1.96
C ARG A 241 24.76 10.98 1.75
N CYS A 242 25.75 10.10 1.78
CA CYS A 242 27.16 10.41 1.59
C CYS A 242 27.91 9.16 1.12
N GLN A 243 29.15 9.34 0.70
CA GLN A 243 30.05 8.26 0.30
C GLN A 243 31.46 8.45 0.90
N THR A 244 32.26 7.40 0.94
CA THR A 244 33.64 7.44 1.47
C THR A 244 34.52 6.42 0.76
N HIS A 245 35.83 6.66 0.75
CA HIS A 245 36.81 5.61 0.49
C HIS A 245 36.93 4.69 1.71
N ALA A 246 36.93 3.36 1.48
CA ALA A 246 37.06 2.32 2.50
C ALA A 246 37.67 1.04 1.89
N GLU A 247 37.15 -0.16 2.18
CA GLU A 247 37.70 -1.42 1.66
C GLU A 247 37.56 -1.49 0.12
N GLU A 248 38.64 -1.79 -0.59
CA GLU A 248 38.60 -2.04 -2.03
C GLU A 248 37.85 -3.34 -2.32
N VAL A 249 36.83 -3.26 -3.18
CA VAL A 249 36.03 -4.40 -3.60
C VAL A 249 36.32 -4.68 -5.07
N THR A 250 36.34 -5.95 -5.45
CA THR A 250 36.35 -6.38 -6.86
C THR A 250 35.21 -7.36 -7.11
N SER A 251 34.33 -7.04 -8.05
CA SER A 251 33.22 -7.91 -8.49
C SER A 251 32.93 -7.69 -9.97
N ASP A 252 32.65 -8.77 -10.70
CA ASP A 252 32.19 -8.73 -12.10
C ASP A 252 33.08 -7.89 -13.04
N GLY A 253 34.39 -7.88 -12.78
CA GLY A 253 35.37 -7.12 -13.57
C GLY A 253 35.48 -5.64 -13.22
N TYR A 254 34.75 -5.18 -12.20
CA TYR A 254 34.83 -3.83 -11.64
C TYR A 254 35.59 -3.84 -10.32
N THR A 255 36.41 -2.81 -10.10
CA THR A 255 37.15 -2.60 -8.86
C THR A 255 37.04 -1.13 -8.45
N ASN A 256 36.65 -0.88 -7.20
CA ASN A 256 36.79 0.43 -6.55
C ASN A 256 36.73 0.28 -5.02
N ASP A 257 37.11 1.34 -4.31
CA ASP A 257 37.14 1.43 -2.85
C ASP A 257 36.04 2.34 -2.29
N VAL A 258 35.02 2.68 -3.08
CA VAL A 258 34.00 3.65 -2.68
C VAL A 258 32.78 2.94 -2.09
N TRP A 259 32.32 3.45 -0.95
CA TRP A 259 31.14 2.96 -0.24
C TRP A 259 30.18 4.09 0.05
N SER A 260 28.89 3.85 -0.19
CA SER A 260 27.80 4.79 0.03
C SER A 260 26.99 4.42 1.27
N TYR A 261 26.68 5.41 2.09
CA TYR A 261 25.78 5.28 3.22
C TYR A 261 24.33 5.50 2.78
N LEU A 262 23.47 4.52 3.08
CA LEU A 262 22.06 4.46 2.73
C LEU A 262 21.21 4.76 3.97
N PRO A 263 20.68 5.99 4.13
CA PRO A 263 19.98 6.40 5.34
C PRO A 263 18.67 5.63 5.58
N ASP A 264 18.01 5.16 4.52
CA ASP A 264 16.77 4.37 4.60
C ASP A 264 16.99 2.98 5.21
N TYR A 265 18.24 2.56 5.36
CA TYR A 265 18.64 1.22 5.77
C TYR A 265 19.58 1.20 6.97
N ASP A 266 20.07 2.36 7.41
CA ASP A 266 21.16 2.49 8.39
C ASP A 266 22.34 1.55 8.04
N ALA A 267 22.75 1.59 6.77
CA ALA A 267 23.70 0.63 6.23
C ALA A 267 24.52 1.22 5.08
N TRP A 268 25.65 0.57 4.81
CA TRP A 268 26.60 0.85 3.75
C TRP A 268 26.45 -0.13 2.59
N MET A 269 26.78 0.33 1.39
CA MET A 269 26.86 -0.49 0.18
C MET A 269 28.08 -0.07 -0.63
N THR A 270 28.82 -1.04 -1.17
CA THR A 270 29.88 -0.75 -2.14
C THR A 270 29.28 -0.16 -3.42
N ASN A 271 29.91 0.90 -3.93
CA ASN A 271 29.45 1.60 -5.12
C ASN A 271 29.56 0.76 -6.39
N ILE A 272 30.27 -0.37 -6.35
CA ILE A 272 30.25 -1.34 -7.45
C ILE A 272 28.82 -1.71 -7.84
N TYR A 273 27.91 -1.90 -6.88
CA TYR A 273 26.52 -2.28 -7.15
C TYR A 273 25.56 -1.10 -7.35
N ILE A 274 26.06 0.13 -7.43
CA ILE A 274 25.26 1.34 -7.67
C ILE A 274 25.48 1.78 -9.11
N GLN A 275 24.40 2.04 -9.85
CA GLN A 275 24.49 2.54 -11.21
C GLN A 275 25.03 3.98 -11.20
N GLY A 276 26.16 4.20 -11.88
CA GLY A 276 26.82 5.50 -11.96
C GLY A 276 28.33 5.36 -12.04
N ALA A 277 29.03 6.46 -11.78
CA ALA A 277 30.49 6.46 -11.60
C ALA A 277 30.86 5.82 -10.24
N ALA A 278 32.11 5.36 -10.11
CA ALA A 278 32.61 4.80 -8.85
C ALA A 278 32.47 5.79 -7.68
N TRP A 279 32.82 7.06 -7.92
CA TRP A 279 32.46 8.18 -7.05
C TRP A 279 31.19 8.84 -7.60
N LEU A 280 30.11 8.85 -6.84
CA LEU A 280 28.82 9.32 -7.30
C LEU A 280 28.79 10.86 -7.38
N ASP A 281 28.38 11.39 -8.53
CA ASP A 281 28.32 12.83 -8.74
C ASP A 281 27.31 13.51 -7.81
N GLY A 282 27.73 14.63 -7.22
CA GLY A 282 26.90 15.44 -6.33
C GLY A 282 26.75 14.89 -4.91
N VAL A 283 27.18 13.66 -4.63
CA VAL A 283 27.15 13.06 -3.28
C VAL A 283 28.40 13.49 -2.50
N SER A 284 28.19 14.09 -1.33
CA SER A 284 29.28 14.54 -0.45
C SER A 284 30.08 13.38 0.15
N ASP A 285 31.35 13.65 0.47
CA ASP A 285 32.14 12.74 1.30
C ASP A 285 31.56 12.69 2.72
N CYS A 286 31.42 11.50 3.30
CA CYS A 286 30.91 11.33 4.66
C CYS A 286 31.79 12.02 5.72
N ARG A 287 33.05 12.32 5.41
CA ARG A 287 33.99 13.03 6.29
C ARG A 287 33.71 14.54 6.37
N ASP A 288 32.89 15.07 5.46
CA ASP A 288 32.57 16.51 5.36
C ASP A 288 31.21 16.87 6.01
N LEU A 289 30.51 15.89 6.60
CA LEU A 289 29.18 16.03 7.22
C LEU A 289 29.24 16.08 8.74
#